data_AF-A0A954Z989-F1
#
_entry.id   AF-A0A954Z989-F1
#
_cell.length_a   1.000
_cell.length_b   1.000
_cell.length_c   1.000
_cell.angle_alpha   90.00
_cell.angle_beta   90.00
_cell.angle_gamma   90.00
#
_symmetry.space_group_name_H-M   'P 1'
#
loop_
_entity.id
_entity.type
_entity.pdbx_description
1 polymer ?
#
loop_
_entity_poly.entity_id
_entity_poly.type
_entity_poly.pdbx_seq_one_letter_code
_entity_poly.pdbx_strand_id
1 'polypeptide(L)'
;MTPHASPSHNSNSPSTSSRRRPRVCVLGATLGTGNLGVDALGISAVQGLLAAMGDVEIVFQNWRHDRNVEIPIAQRKIVCKGLVVGSKESWRRRDGIRHMRALARWRKRWPWVRSVDAVSRALRRLASCDVALDVSAGDSFADIYGEEVFWYQTEIKELCLDLGVPLILMPQTYGPFHHDATAATAGSILSRSALACTREAEGRREIESLCGDLPVPPIVQTPDMACNLLPTETDLPAELSTGASDDTVIGLNVSGLLYFQCRDIGLETDYVELTRRLIDWALAKPNVKLMLIP
;
A
#
# COMPACT_ATOMS: atom_id res chain seq x y z
N MET A 1 4.61 28.43 -70.72
CA MET A 1 3.67 27.38 -70.30
C MET A 1 4.49 26.16 -69.92
N THR A 2 4.84 26.07 -68.64
CA THR A 2 5.74 25.08 -68.04
C THR A 2 4.92 24.18 -67.11
N PRO A 3 5.18 22.86 -67.06
CA PRO A 3 4.34 21.92 -66.30
C PRO A 3 4.69 21.90 -64.81
N HIS A 4 3.66 21.65 -64.01
CA HIS A 4 3.68 21.54 -62.55
C HIS A 4 4.66 20.48 -62.02
N ALA A 5 5.49 20.88 -61.06
CA ALA A 5 6.20 19.99 -60.15
C ALA A 5 5.51 20.02 -58.77
N SER A 6 5.14 18.85 -58.27
CA SER A 6 4.53 18.63 -56.96
C SER A 6 5.53 18.90 -55.81
N PRO A 7 5.11 19.46 -54.68
CA PRO A 7 6.00 19.64 -53.53
C PRO A 7 6.11 18.33 -52.72
N SER A 8 7.34 17.89 -52.51
CA SER A 8 7.68 16.81 -51.58
C SER A 8 7.40 17.23 -50.13
N HIS A 9 6.44 16.57 -49.49
CA HIS A 9 6.22 16.71 -48.04
C HIS A 9 7.39 16.10 -47.27
N ASN A 10 8.21 16.96 -46.66
CA ASN A 10 9.13 16.58 -45.60
C ASN A 10 8.33 16.26 -44.33
N SER A 11 8.07 14.97 -44.08
CA SER A 11 7.54 14.51 -42.81
C SER A 11 8.65 14.40 -41.77
N ASN A 12 9.08 15.53 -41.23
CA ASN A 12 9.79 15.55 -39.94
C ASN A 12 8.75 15.41 -38.82
N SER A 13 8.37 14.16 -38.52
CA SER A 13 7.72 13.84 -37.24
C SER A 13 8.70 14.13 -36.10
N PRO A 14 8.30 14.91 -35.08
CA PRO A 14 9.19 15.20 -33.95
C PRO A 14 9.49 13.88 -33.21
N SER A 15 10.77 13.61 -33.00
CA SER A 15 11.23 12.49 -32.21
C SER A 15 10.60 12.56 -30.82
N THR A 16 9.81 11.54 -30.48
CA THR A 16 9.29 11.36 -29.13
C THR A 16 10.48 11.21 -28.19
N SER A 17 10.82 12.28 -27.46
CA SER A 17 11.77 12.22 -26.36
C SER A 17 11.34 11.08 -25.44
N SER A 18 12.14 10.03 -25.32
CA SER A 18 11.83 8.90 -24.45
C SER A 18 11.76 9.40 -23.01
N ARG A 19 10.56 9.70 -22.51
CA ARG A 19 10.37 10.04 -21.10
C ARG A 19 10.88 8.85 -20.29
N ARG A 20 11.80 9.12 -19.36
CA ARG A 20 12.31 8.10 -18.43
C ARG A 20 11.10 7.50 -17.72
N ARG A 21 11.04 6.17 -17.72
CA ARG A 21 10.02 5.39 -16.99
C ARG A 21 10.02 5.78 -15.50
N PRO A 22 8.90 6.25 -14.94
CA PRO A 22 8.79 6.55 -13.51
C PRO A 22 9.10 5.33 -12.65
N ARG A 23 9.72 5.56 -11.50
CA ARG A 23 10.07 4.55 -10.50
C ARG A 23 9.32 4.85 -9.21
N VAL A 24 8.37 4.00 -8.85
CA VAL A 24 7.55 4.17 -7.65
C VAL A 24 7.83 3.06 -6.66
N CYS A 25 8.08 3.43 -5.40
CA CYS A 25 8.18 2.47 -4.31
C CYS A 25 6.82 2.28 -3.65
N VAL A 26 6.43 1.04 -3.35
CA VAL A 26 5.25 0.70 -2.55
C VAL A 26 5.71 0.06 -1.25
N LEU A 27 5.35 0.67 -0.12
CA LEU A 27 5.73 0.30 1.23
C LEU A 27 4.52 -0.14 2.04
N GLY A 28 4.74 -1.01 3.03
CA GLY A 28 3.70 -1.39 4.01
C GLY A 28 2.57 -2.25 3.46
N ALA A 29 2.72 -2.88 2.29
CA ALA A 29 1.69 -3.72 1.67
C ALA A 29 2.23 -5.11 1.28
N THR A 30 3.05 -5.71 2.14
CA THR A 30 3.73 -6.99 1.84
C THR A 30 2.70 -8.11 1.58
N LEU A 31 2.83 -8.78 0.43
CA LEU A 31 1.95 -9.89 0.07
C LEU A 31 2.32 -11.20 0.77
N GLY A 32 1.33 -12.06 1.00
CA GLY A 32 1.53 -13.42 1.52
C GLY A 32 1.92 -13.44 3.00
N THR A 33 1.47 -12.44 3.76
CA THR A 33 1.64 -12.36 5.22
C THR A 33 0.63 -13.23 5.97
N GLY A 34 -0.42 -13.69 5.28
CA GLY A 34 -1.58 -14.36 5.88
C GLY A 34 -2.75 -13.41 6.14
N ASN A 35 -2.53 -12.09 6.04
CA ASN A 35 -3.59 -11.09 6.10
C ASN A 35 -4.06 -10.74 4.68
N LEU A 36 -5.21 -11.28 4.26
CA LEU A 36 -5.79 -11.06 2.93
C LEU A 36 -6.17 -9.59 2.69
N GLY A 37 -6.45 -8.81 3.74
CA GLY A 37 -6.71 -7.38 3.64
C GLY A 37 -5.46 -6.60 3.22
N VAL A 38 -4.29 -6.96 3.76
CA VAL A 38 -3.01 -6.35 3.35
C VAL A 38 -2.66 -6.74 1.92
N ASP A 39 -2.93 -7.99 1.54
CA ASP A 39 -2.75 -8.45 0.16
C ASP A 39 -3.62 -7.63 -0.81
N ALA A 40 -4.90 -7.43 -0.46
CA ALA A 40 -5.85 -6.59 -1.18
C ALA A 40 -5.34 -5.14 -1.35
N LEU A 41 -4.83 -4.53 -0.28
CA LEU A 41 -4.27 -3.18 -0.35
C LEU A 41 -3.04 -3.11 -1.26
N GLY A 42 -2.15 -4.11 -1.21
CA GLY A 42 -0.96 -4.18 -2.06
C GLY A 42 -1.29 -4.36 -3.54
N ILE A 43 -2.24 -5.25 -3.86
CA ILE A 43 -2.73 -5.46 -5.23
C ILE A 43 -3.39 -4.17 -5.73
N SER A 44 -4.24 -3.55 -4.92
CA SER A 44 -4.93 -2.31 -5.28
C SER A 44 -3.97 -1.15 -5.54
N ALA A 45 -2.94 -0.97 -4.71
CA ALA A 45 -1.94 0.07 -4.91
C ALA A 45 -1.22 -0.08 -6.26
N VAL A 46 -0.86 -1.31 -6.63
CA VAL A 46 -0.22 -1.61 -7.92
C VAL A 46 -1.18 -1.40 -9.08
N GLN A 47 -2.44 -1.80 -8.93
CA GLN A 47 -3.47 -1.59 -9.94
C GLN A 47 -3.72 -0.09 -10.18
N GLY A 48 -3.85 0.69 -9.11
CA GLY A 48 -4.02 2.15 -9.19
C GLY A 48 -2.83 2.84 -9.88
N LEU A 49 -1.60 2.40 -9.58
CA LEU A 49 -0.39 2.89 -10.26
C LEU A 49 -0.39 2.61 -11.76
N LEU A 50 -0.75 1.39 -12.16
CA LEU A 50 -0.84 1.02 -13.57
C LEU A 50 -1.94 1.80 -14.30
N ALA A 51 -3.09 2.00 -13.65
CA ALA A 51 -4.18 2.79 -14.20
C ALA A 51 -3.80 4.27 -14.37
N ALA A 52 -3.07 4.84 -13.42
CA ALA A 52 -2.69 6.25 -13.43
C ALA A 52 -1.53 6.59 -14.39
N MET A 53 -0.55 5.69 -14.53
CA MET A 53 0.71 5.98 -15.24
C MET A 53 0.92 5.15 -16.52
N GLY A 54 0.24 4.01 -16.66
CA GLY A 54 0.42 3.07 -17.76
C GLY A 54 1.76 2.32 -17.72
N ASP A 55 2.87 3.03 -17.86
CA ASP A 55 4.23 2.48 -17.81
C ASP A 55 5.01 2.97 -16.58
N VAL A 56 5.14 2.12 -15.56
CA VAL A 56 5.82 2.42 -14.29
C VAL A 56 6.67 1.23 -13.82
N GLU A 57 7.88 1.51 -13.37
CA GLU A 57 8.70 0.52 -12.67
C GLU A 57 8.36 0.55 -11.18
N ILE A 58 7.85 -0.56 -10.67
CA ILE A 58 7.42 -0.66 -9.28
C ILE A 58 8.49 -1.37 -8.46
N VAL A 59 8.95 -0.70 -7.41
CA VAL A 59 9.75 -1.27 -6.33
C VAL A 59 8.78 -1.60 -5.20
N PHE A 60 8.73 -2.84 -4.73
CA PHE A 60 7.70 -3.32 -3.81
C PHE A 60 8.33 -3.90 -2.55
N GLN A 61 7.99 -3.36 -1.39
CA GLN A 61 8.49 -3.83 -0.11
C GLN A 61 8.08 -5.28 0.15
N ASN A 62 9.04 -6.08 0.59
CA ASN A 62 8.84 -7.46 1.01
C ASN A 62 9.66 -7.72 2.28
N TRP A 63 9.16 -8.59 3.14
CA TRP A 63 9.83 -8.94 4.41
C TRP A 63 10.79 -10.12 4.27
N ARG A 64 10.57 -10.99 3.28
CA ARG A 64 11.27 -12.29 3.21
C ARG A 64 12.50 -12.27 2.31
N HIS A 65 12.41 -11.62 1.14
CA HIS A 65 13.47 -11.69 0.12
C HIS A 65 13.44 -10.52 -0.85
N ASP A 66 14.59 -10.18 -1.42
CA ASP A 66 14.76 -9.09 -2.39
C ASP A 66 14.45 -9.50 -3.85
N ARG A 67 13.92 -10.72 -4.02
CA ARG A 67 13.44 -11.27 -5.29
C ARG A 67 12.23 -10.48 -5.78
N ASN A 68 11.98 -10.55 -7.08
CA ASN A 68 10.81 -9.93 -7.68
C ASN A 68 9.53 -10.49 -7.03
N VAL A 69 8.54 -9.61 -6.87
CA VAL A 69 7.20 -9.95 -6.39
C VAL A 69 6.29 -10.01 -7.60
N GLU A 70 5.61 -11.13 -7.79
CA GLU A 70 4.58 -11.29 -8.82
C GLU A 70 3.23 -10.95 -8.21
N ILE A 71 2.54 -9.96 -8.79
CA ILE A 71 1.24 -9.50 -8.32
C ILE A 71 0.21 -9.86 -9.40
N PRO A 72 -0.78 -10.71 -9.08
CA PRO A 72 -1.86 -11.03 -10.01
C PRO A 72 -2.81 -9.83 -10.10
N ILE A 73 -3.03 -9.33 -11.31
CA ILE A 73 -4.02 -8.28 -11.59
C ILE A 73 -4.83 -8.73 -12.80
N ALA A 74 -6.10 -9.06 -12.57
CA ALA A 74 -6.97 -9.72 -13.54
C ALA A 74 -6.26 -10.95 -14.15
N GLN A 75 -6.14 -11.00 -15.48
CA GLN A 75 -5.51 -12.12 -16.21
C GLN A 75 -3.99 -11.93 -16.44
N ARG A 76 -3.36 -10.94 -15.80
CA ARG A 76 -1.94 -10.60 -16.00
C ARG A 76 -1.15 -10.72 -14.70
N LYS A 77 0.13 -11.07 -14.84
CA LYS A 77 1.10 -11.04 -13.75
C LYS A 77 2.00 -9.82 -13.89
N ILE A 78 1.99 -8.96 -12.88
CA ILE A 78 2.84 -7.78 -12.83
C ILE A 78 4.07 -8.08 -11.99
N VAL A 79 5.25 -7.93 -12.60
CA VAL A 79 6.52 -8.22 -11.93
C VAL A 79 7.09 -6.94 -11.31
N CYS A 80 7.02 -6.86 -9.99
CA CYS A 80 7.60 -5.77 -9.22
C CYS A 80 9.00 -6.12 -8.72
N LYS A 81 9.90 -5.14 -8.64
CA LYS A 81 11.24 -5.35 -8.05
C LYS A 81 11.11 -5.41 -6.53
N GLY A 82 11.50 -6.52 -5.91
CA GLY A 82 11.42 -6.64 -4.45
C GLY A 82 12.31 -5.61 -3.74
N LEU A 83 11.91 -5.20 -2.56
CA LEU A 83 12.71 -4.37 -1.67
C LEU A 83 12.66 -4.97 -0.27
N VAL A 84 13.81 -5.41 0.22
CA VAL A 84 13.95 -5.82 1.62
C VAL A 84 14.82 -4.79 2.31
N VAL A 85 14.33 -4.33 3.45
CA VAL A 85 15.11 -3.56 4.41
C VAL A 85 15.13 -4.38 5.69
N GLY A 86 16.33 -4.75 6.14
CA GLY A 86 16.50 -5.54 7.35
C GLY A 86 16.11 -4.72 8.58
N SER A 87 15.23 -5.27 9.42
CA SER A 87 14.75 -4.66 10.68
C SER A 87 15.79 -4.61 11.79
N LYS A 88 16.98 -5.19 11.58
CA LYS A 88 17.96 -5.30 12.67
C LYS A 88 18.69 -3.98 12.84
N GLU A 89 18.61 -3.45 14.05
CA GLU A 89 19.39 -2.35 14.64
C GLU A 89 20.93 -2.51 14.53
N SER A 90 21.42 -3.52 13.80
CA SER A 90 22.83 -3.82 13.68
C SER A 90 23.53 -2.83 12.75
N TRP A 91 24.34 -1.95 13.34
CA TRP A 91 25.33 -1.12 12.64
C TRP A 91 26.32 -1.93 11.79
N ARG A 92 26.52 -3.22 12.13
CA ARG A 92 27.48 -4.12 11.48
C ARG A 92 27.01 -4.67 10.14
N ARG A 93 25.71 -4.67 9.87
CA ARG A 93 25.14 -5.17 8.60
C ARG A 93 24.94 -4.00 7.65
N ARG A 94 25.41 -4.15 6.40
CA ARG A 94 25.29 -3.10 5.36
C ARG A 94 23.83 -2.84 4.95
N ASP A 95 22.94 -3.76 5.30
CA ASP A 95 21.50 -3.80 5.07
C ASP A 95 20.65 -3.36 6.29
N GLY A 96 21.29 -2.96 7.40
CA GLY A 96 20.59 -2.45 8.59
C GLY A 96 20.06 -1.03 8.37
N ILE A 97 18.79 -0.82 8.72
CA ILE A 97 18.07 0.45 8.51
C ILE A 97 18.75 1.66 9.17
N ARG A 98 19.27 1.55 10.39
CA ARG A 98 20.01 2.63 11.08
C ARG A 98 21.27 3.07 10.32
N HIS A 99 22.05 2.10 9.85
CA HIS A 99 23.23 2.36 9.02
C HIS A 99 22.81 3.05 7.71
N MET A 100 21.77 2.54 7.05
CA MET A 100 21.25 3.13 5.82
C MET A 100 20.78 4.58 6.01
N ARG A 101 20.11 4.90 7.12
CA ARG A 101 19.71 6.27 7.46
C ARG A 101 20.90 7.18 7.75
N ALA A 102 21.91 6.70 8.47
CA ALA A 102 23.15 7.46 8.68
C ALA A 102 23.83 7.82 7.35
N LEU A 103 23.92 6.86 6.43
CA LEU A 103 24.45 7.07 5.08
C LEU A 103 23.59 8.04 4.27
N ALA A 104 22.26 7.94 4.34
CA ALA A 104 21.34 8.84 3.66
C ALA A 104 21.50 10.29 4.13
N ARG A 105 21.57 10.52 5.45
CA ARG A 105 21.81 11.84 6.03
C ARG A 105 23.19 12.39 5.69
N TRP A 106 24.21 11.53 5.66
CA TRP A 106 25.56 11.94 5.26
C TRP A 106 25.59 12.37 3.78
N ARG A 107 24.94 11.60 2.90
CA ARG A 107 24.73 11.97 1.49
C ARG A 107 24.00 13.31 1.35
N LYS A 108 22.93 13.54 2.12
CA LYS A 108 22.18 14.80 2.12
C LYS A 108 23.06 15.97 2.54
N ARG A 109 23.97 15.76 3.49
CA ARG A 109 24.94 16.78 3.91
C ARG A 109 25.98 17.03 2.82
N TRP A 110 26.54 16.00 2.20
CA TRP A 110 27.63 16.08 1.20
C TRP A 110 27.26 15.37 -0.13
N PRO A 111 26.51 16.05 -1.03
CA PRO A 111 25.93 15.42 -2.23
C PRO A 111 26.92 14.88 -3.27
N TRP A 112 28.19 15.30 -3.21
CA TRP A 112 29.26 14.84 -4.11
C TRP A 112 29.74 13.41 -3.78
N VAL A 113 29.45 12.89 -2.59
CA VAL A 113 29.81 11.53 -2.19
C VAL A 113 28.76 10.56 -2.71
N ARG A 114 28.82 10.19 -4.00
CA ARG A 114 27.88 9.23 -4.63
C ARG A 114 28.12 7.77 -4.24
N SER A 115 29.24 7.48 -3.60
CA SER A 115 29.68 6.12 -3.25
C SER A 115 28.80 5.42 -2.21
N VAL A 116 27.91 6.15 -1.53
CA VAL A 116 27.07 5.61 -0.45
C VAL A 116 25.97 4.68 -0.95
N ASP A 117 25.44 4.92 -2.17
CA ASP A 117 24.45 4.04 -2.80
C ASP A 117 25.08 2.72 -3.29
N ALA A 118 26.41 2.65 -3.33
CA ALA A 118 27.12 1.40 -3.60
C ALA A 118 27.08 0.42 -2.41
N VAL A 119 26.82 0.93 -1.20
CA VAL A 119 26.93 0.18 0.06
C VAL A 119 25.78 -0.81 0.25
N SER A 120 24.57 -0.45 -0.19
CA SER A 120 23.38 -1.30 -0.09
C SER A 120 22.54 -1.26 -1.37
N ARG A 121 22.09 -2.43 -1.81
CA ARG A 121 21.14 -2.57 -2.92
C ARG A 121 19.81 -1.90 -2.59
N ALA A 122 19.35 -1.99 -1.34
CA ALA A 122 18.10 -1.38 -0.89
C ALA A 122 18.18 0.15 -0.94
N LEU A 123 19.27 0.75 -0.44
CA LEU A 123 19.54 2.19 -0.55
C LEU A 123 19.47 2.66 -2.01
N ARG A 124 20.19 1.98 -2.91
CA ARG A 124 20.22 2.35 -4.33
C ARG A 124 18.85 2.27 -4.98
N ARG A 125 18.07 1.22 -4.67
CA ARG A 125 16.71 1.05 -5.19
C ARG A 125 15.82 2.21 -4.73
N LEU A 126 15.77 2.46 -3.41
CA LEU A 126 14.99 3.53 -2.80
C LEU A 126 15.40 4.91 -3.33
N ALA A 127 16.69 5.24 -3.31
CA ALA A 127 17.21 6.53 -3.75
C ALA A 127 16.97 6.80 -5.26
N SER A 128 16.70 5.77 -6.06
CA SER A 128 16.37 5.90 -7.48
C SER A 128 14.88 6.06 -7.77
N CYS A 129 14.02 5.91 -6.75
CA CYS A 129 12.58 6.10 -6.86
C CYS A 129 12.24 7.58 -6.90
N ASP A 130 11.25 7.92 -7.72
CA ASP A 130 10.73 9.28 -7.88
C ASP A 130 9.73 9.62 -6.75
N VAL A 131 9.08 8.61 -6.16
CA VAL A 131 8.16 8.73 -5.02
C VAL A 131 8.03 7.38 -4.29
N ALA A 132 7.76 7.43 -2.99
CA ALA A 132 7.36 6.28 -2.18
C ALA A 132 5.89 6.44 -1.74
N LEU A 133 5.09 5.42 -2.02
CA LEU A 133 3.72 5.26 -1.55
C LEU A 133 3.74 4.33 -0.34
N ASP A 134 3.22 4.79 0.78
CA ASP A 134 3.23 4.03 2.01
C ASP A 134 1.80 3.69 2.47
N VAL A 135 1.55 2.39 2.62
CA VAL A 135 0.23 1.82 2.88
C VAL A 135 0.05 1.47 4.36
N SER A 136 1.14 1.16 5.08
CA SER A 136 1.13 0.68 6.48
C SER A 136 -0.02 -0.28 6.80
N ALA A 137 -0.24 -1.28 5.94
CA ALA A 137 -1.30 -2.27 6.08
C ALA A 137 -2.74 -1.72 6.23
N GLY A 138 -2.95 -0.43 5.93
CA GLY A 138 -4.24 0.26 5.99
C GLY A 138 -4.54 0.90 7.34
N ASP A 139 -4.00 0.38 8.45
CA ASP A 139 -4.25 0.92 9.79
C ASP A 139 -3.08 0.75 10.75
N SER A 140 -1.97 0.17 10.30
CA SER A 140 -0.85 -0.16 11.17
C SER A 140 0.10 1.01 11.41
N PHE A 141 -0.22 2.21 10.93
CA PHE A 141 0.48 3.42 11.35
C PHE A 141 -0.02 3.87 12.73
N ALA A 142 0.20 2.99 13.71
CA ALA A 142 -0.30 3.03 15.08
C ALA A 142 0.65 2.20 15.97
N ASP A 143 0.59 2.36 17.29
CA ASP A 143 1.43 1.57 18.22
C ASP A 143 0.67 0.45 18.96
N ILE A 144 -0.63 0.32 18.73
CA ILE A 144 -1.47 -0.77 19.28
C ILE A 144 -1.11 -2.16 18.74
N TYR A 145 -0.39 -2.23 17.62
CA TYR A 145 0.13 -3.47 17.04
C TYR A 145 1.51 -3.87 17.61
N GLY A 146 1.98 -3.14 18.62
CA GLY A 146 3.28 -3.32 19.26
C GLY A 146 4.34 -2.38 18.70
N GLU A 147 5.23 -1.91 19.58
CA GLU A 147 6.29 -0.96 19.22
C GLU A 147 7.20 -1.46 18.10
N GLU A 148 7.52 -2.77 18.07
CA GLU A 148 8.35 -3.35 17.02
C GLU A 148 7.73 -3.18 15.63
N VAL A 149 6.41 -3.33 15.51
CA VAL A 149 5.67 -3.14 14.26
C VAL A 149 5.69 -1.67 13.88
N PHE A 150 5.40 -0.77 14.83
CA PHE A 150 5.44 0.66 14.61
C PHE A 150 6.82 1.13 14.11
N TRP A 151 7.91 0.75 14.80
CA TRP A 151 9.26 1.15 14.42
C TRP A 151 9.66 0.57 13.06
N TYR A 152 9.34 -0.71 12.80
CA TYR A 152 9.60 -1.31 11.50
C TYR A 152 8.93 -0.53 10.35
N GLN A 153 7.67 -0.13 10.55
CA GLN A 153 6.91 0.61 9.54
C GLN A 153 7.37 2.06 9.40
N THR A 154 7.85 2.69 10.47
CA THR A 154 8.28 4.10 10.44
C THR A 154 9.71 4.30 9.98
N GLU A 155 10.64 3.42 10.34
CA GLU A 155 12.05 3.60 9.99
C GLU A 155 12.29 3.60 8.47
N ILE A 156 11.52 2.83 7.70
CA ILE A 156 11.60 2.84 6.22
C ILE A 156 11.02 4.12 5.61
N LYS A 157 9.95 4.69 6.19
CA LYS A 157 9.40 5.99 5.80
C LYS A 157 10.45 7.07 6.04
N GLU A 158 11.06 7.07 7.22
CA GLU A 158 12.11 8.02 7.56
C GLU A 158 13.36 7.86 6.68
N LEU A 159 13.72 6.65 6.27
CA LEU A 159 14.79 6.44 5.30
C LEU A 159 14.46 7.08 3.94
N CYS A 160 13.22 6.97 3.46
CA CYS A 160 12.80 7.65 2.23
C CYS A 160 12.97 9.16 2.35
N LEU A 161 12.51 9.74 3.48
CA LEU A 161 12.66 11.17 3.78
C LEU A 161 14.14 11.61 3.91
N ASP A 162 14.97 10.79 4.56
CA ASP A 162 16.42 11.04 4.70
C ASP A 162 17.12 10.99 3.33
N LEU A 163 16.64 10.16 2.40
CA LEU A 163 17.13 10.07 1.01
C LEU A 163 16.61 11.18 0.08
N GLY A 164 15.64 11.98 0.55
CA GLY A 164 14.97 13.00 -0.25
C GLY A 164 13.96 12.44 -1.25
N VAL A 165 13.50 11.20 -1.06
CA VAL A 165 12.43 10.60 -1.86
C VAL A 165 11.09 11.13 -1.32
N PRO A 166 10.24 11.78 -2.14
CA PRO A 166 8.92 12.21 -1.71
C PRO A 166 8.11 11.04 -1.15
N LEU A 167 7.47 11.24 0.01
CA LEU A 167 6.65 10.24 0.68
C LEU A 167 5.18 10.63 0.58
N ILE A 168 4.35 9.72 0.07
CA ILE A 168 2.89 9.84 0.06
C ILE A 168 2.35 8.75 0.98
N LEU A 169 1.63 9.16 2.02
CA LEU A 169 0.91 8.25 2.90
C LEU A 169 -0.43 7.95 2.24
N MET A 170 -0.62 6.73 1.78
CA MET A 170 -1.82 6.27 1.10
C MET A 170 -3.01 6.21 2.08
N PRO A 171 -4.26 6.09 1.59
CA PRO A 171 -5.45 6.08 2.45
C PRO A 171 -5.31 5.02 3.55
N GLN A 172 -5.18 5.48 4.79
CA GLN A 172 -4.94 4.64 5.98
C GLN A 172 -5.46 5.34 7.25
N THR A 173 -5.63 4.57 8.31
CA THR A 173 -5.92 5.06 9.67
C THR A 173 -4.64 5.57 10.33
N TYR A 174 -4.74 6.67 11.10
CA TYR A 174 -3.62 7.25 11.84
C TYR A 174 -3.82 7.04 13.35
N GLY A 175 -3.02 6.14 13.92
CA GLY A 175 -3.13 5.78 15.33
C GLY A 175 -4.21 4.74 15.61
N PRO A 176 -4.60 4.56 16.89
CA PRO A 176 -4.17 5.37 18.03
C PRO A 176 -2.69 5.22 18.39
N PHE A 177 -2.18 6.20 19.12
CA PHE A 177 -0.82 6.21 19.68
C PHE A 177 -0.91 6.33 21.21
N HIS A 178 -0.46 5.30 21.92
CA HIS A 178 -0.46 5.26 23.38
C HIS A 178 0.81 5.88 23.99
N HIS A 179 1.87 6.05 23.20
CA HIS A 179 3.15 6.60 23.66
C HIS A 179 3.48 7.92 22.96
N ASP A 180 3.92 8.93 23.72
CA ASP A 180 4.29 10.24 23.16
C ASP A 180 5.40 10.14 22.11
N ALA A 181 6.34 9.19 22.27
CA ALA A 181 7.44 8.99 21.33
C ALA A 181 6.97 8.48 19.96
N THR A 182 5.96 7.61 19.92
CA THR A 182 5.40 7.07 18.67
C THR A 182 4.54 8.14 17.99
N ALA A 183 3.72 8.86 18.77
CA ALA A 183 2.95 10.01 18.28
C ALA A 183 3.86 11.12 17.69
N ALA A 184 4.93 11.51 18.41
CA ALA A 184 5.88 12.51 17.93
C ALA A 184 6.62 12.06 16.66
N THR A 185 6.96 10.77 16.56
CA THR A 185 7.55 10.20 15.35
C THR A 185 6.57 10.27 14.18
N ALA A 186 5.29 9.92 14.39
CA ALA A 186 4.26 10.01 13.37
C ALA A 186 4.06 11.45 12.87
N GLY A 187 3.96 12.43 13.78
CA GLY A 187 3.89 13.86 13.43
C GLY A 187 5.11 14.37 12.64
N SER A 188 6.31 13.92 13.02
CA SER A 188 7.56 14.22 12.28
C SER A 188 7.59 13.64 10.87
N ILE A 189 6.99 12.46 10.65
CA ILE A 189 6.87 11.86 9.32
C ILE A 189 5.81 12.60 8.51
N LEU A 190 4.63 12.86 9.09
CA LEU A 190 3.53 13.60 8.45
C LEU A 190 4.00 14.97 7.95
N SER A 191 4.66 15.74 8.81
CA SER A 191 5.14 17.09 8.47
C SER A 191 6.19 17.17 7.37
N ARG A 192 6.83 16.05 7.05
CA ARG A 192 7.81 15.91 5.97
C ARG A 192 7.26 15.18 4.75
N SER A 193 6.03 14.68 4.82
CA SER A 193 5.38 13.96 3.73
C SER A 193 4.88 14.93 2.65
N ALA A 194 4.90 14.48 1.40
CA ALA A 194 4.43 15.26 0.27
C ALA A 194 2.89 15.32 0.21
N LEU A 195 2.22 14.27 0.72
CA LEU A 195 0.77 14.13 0.77
C LEU A 195 0.42 13.10 1.85
N ALA A 196 -0.65 13.35 2.60
CA ALA A 196 -1.25 12.39 3.51
C ALA A 196 -2.70 12.11 3.12
N CYS A 197 -3.06 10.84 2.97
CA CYS A 197 -4.42 10.42 2.70
C CYS A 197 -5.00 9.71 3.93
N THR A 198 -6.28 9.94 4.22
CA THR A 198 -7.05 9.24 5.25
C THR A 198 -8.32 8.64 4.65
N ARG A 199 -8.77 7.52 5.20
CA ARG A 199 -10.03 6.86 4.81
C ARG A 199 -11.18 7.15 5.78
N GLU A 200 -10.88 7.77 6.92
CA GLU A 200 -11.80 8.14 7.98
C GLU A 200 -12.31 9.58 7.80
N ALA A 201 -13.50 9.87 8.33
CA ALA A 201 -14.05 11.23 8.31
C ALA A 201 -13.29 12.17 9.26
N GLU A 202 -12.78 11.62 10.37
CA GLU A 202 -12.07 12.33 11.42
C GLU A 202 -10.57 12.50 11.11
N GLY A 203 -10.04 11.76 10.13
CA GLY A 203 -8.59 11.62 9.95
C GLY A 203 -7.85 12.92 9.61
N ARG A 204 -8.53 13.93 9.04
CA ARG A 204 -7.93 15.27 8.89
C ARG A 204 -7.54 15.84 10.26
N ARG A 205 -8.45 15.77 11.24
CA ARG A 205 -8.20 16.31 12.59
C ARG A 205 -7.12 15.49 13.30
N GLU A 206 -7.10 14.17 13.10
CA GLU A 206 -6.07 13.30 13.66
C GLU A 206 -4.68 13.66 13.12
N ILE A 207 -4.55 13.84 11.80
CA ILE A 207 -3.29 14.28 11.16
C ILE A 207 -2.86 15.65 11.69
N GLU A 208 -3.77 16.63 11.73
CA GLU A 208 -3.49 17.98 12.25
C GLU A 208 -3.03 17.93 13.72
N SER A 209 -3.70 17.13 14.54
CA SER A 209 -3.34 16.93 15.95
C SER A 209 -1.97 16.28 16.12
N LEU A 210 -1.61 15.31 15.29
CA LEU A 210 -0.31 14.64 15.34
C LEU A 210 0.83 15.56 14.89
N CYS A 211 0.57 16.43 13.91
CA CYS A 211 1.53 17.46 13.49
C CYS A 211 1.80 18.49 14.59
N GLY A 212 0.78 18.90 15.35
CA GLY A 212 0.92 19.94 16.36
C GLY A 212 1.43 21.25 15.74
N ASP A 213 2.56 21.76 16.24
CA ASP A 213 3.21 22.97 15.70
C ASP A 213 4.03 22.72 14.41
N LEU A 214 4.17 21.47 13.98
CA LEU A 214 4.88 21.13 12.76
C LEU A 214 4.02 21.48 11.52
N PRO A 215 4.64 21.71 10.35
CA PRO A 215 3.90 21.88 9.11
C PRO A 215 2.94 20.71 8.84
N VAL A 216 1.71 21.02 8.44
CA VAL A 216 0.72 20.01 8.05
C VAL A 216 0.87 19.74 6.54
N PRO A 217 1.00 18.48 6.08
CA PRO A 217 1.06 18.19 4.65
C PRO A 217 -0.29 18.48 3.98
N PRO A 218 -0.38 18.53 2.65
CA PRO A 218 -1.67 18.40 1.97
C PRO A 218 -2.40 17.13 2.43
N ILE A 219 -3.70 17.24 2.72
CA ILE A 219 -4.53 16.13 3.20
C ILE A 219 -5.65 15.82 2.21
N VAL A 220 -5.79 14.56 1.81
CA VAL A 220 -6.88 14.05 0.98
C VAL A 220 -7.67 12.99 1.73
N GLN A 221 -8.99 13.15 1.79
CA GLN A 221 -9.89 12.12 2.29
C GLN A 221 -10.46 11.33 1.11
N THR A 222 -10.34 10.01 1.14
CA THR A 222 -10.80 9.11 0.08
C THR A 222 -11.10 7.74 0.66
N PRO A 223 -12.02 6.94 0.07
CA PRO A 223 -12.24 5.57 0.52
C PRO A 223 -10.96 4.73 0.58
N ASP A 224 -11.06 3.62 1.30
CA ASP A 224 -10.00 2.61 1.37
C ASP A 224 -9.58 2.16 -0.04
N MET A 225 -8.27 1.95 -0.23
CA MET A 225 -7.76 1.55 -1.55
C MET A 225 -8.34 0.22 -2.01
N ALA A 226 -8.70 -0.70 -1.12
CA ALA A 226 -9.33 -1.97 -1.49
C ALA A 226 -10.61 -1.78 -2.31
N CYS A 227 -11.30 -0.63 -2.20
CA CYS A 227 -12.45 -0.29 -3.05
C CYS A 227 -12.11 -0.18 -4.54
N ASN A 228 -10.83 -0.03 -4.90
CA ASN A 228 -10.39 -0.01 -6.30
C ASN A 228 -10.10 -1.41 -6.87
N LEU A 229 -10.14 -2.48 -6.06
CA LEU A 229 -9.84 -3.82 -6.56
C LEU A 229 -10.79 -4.21 -7.68
N LEU A 230 -10.22 -4.63 -8.81
CA LEU A 230 -11.02 -5.24 -9.85
C LEU A 230 -11.55 -6.60 -9.36
N PRO A 231 -12.82 -6.90 -9.64
CA PRO A 231 -13.35 -8.22 -9.34
C PRO A 231 -12.52 -9.26 -10.10
N THR A 232 -12.14 -10.32 -9.39
CA THR A 232 -11.51 -11.50 -10.00
C THR A 232 -12.58 -12.56 -10.16
N GLU A 233 -12.75 -13.07 -11.38
CA GLU A 233 -13.65 -14.20 -11.62
C GLU A 233 -13.18 -15.38 -10.77
N THR A 234 -14.12 -15.92 -9.99
CA THR A 234 -13.91 -17.09 -9.15
C THR A 234 -14.95 -18.11 -9.56
N ASP A 235 -14.51 -19.33 -9.83
CA ASP A 235 -15.41 -20.43 -10.14
C ASP A 235 -16.33 -20.66 -8.94
N LEU A 236 -17.63 -20.52 -9.15
CA LEU A 236 -18.61 -20.85 -8.14
C LEU A 236 -18.67 -22.38 -7.98
N PRO A 237 -18.84 -22.88 -6.73
CA PRO A 237 -19.15 -24.29 -6.49
C PRO A 237 -20.26 -24.79 -7.42
N ALA A 238 -20.12 -26.01 -7.93
CA ALA A 238 -21.05 -26.58 -8.89
C ALA A 238 -22.51 -26.60 -8.38
N GLU A 239 -22.68 -26.68 -7.06
CA GLU A 239 -23.95 -26.64 -6.33
C GLU A 239 -24.68 -25.30 -6.43
N LEU A 240 -23.94 -24.20 -6.63
CA LEU A 240 -24.47 -22.86 -6.93
C LEU A 240 -24.73 -22.69 -8.43
N SER A 241 -23.90 -23.29 -9.27
CA SER A 241 -23.97 -23.21 -10.75
C SER A 241 -25.08 -24.07 -11.37
N THR A 242 -25.66 -25.00 -10.62
CA THR A 242 -26.69 -25.96 -11.06
C THR A 242 -28.12 -25.62 -10.59
N GLY A 243 -28.31 -24.45 -9.95
CA GLY A 243 -29.61 -23.99 -9.47
C GLY A 243 -30.61 -23.71 -10.58
N ALA A 244 -31.91 -23.73 -10.23
CA ALA A 244 -32.94 -23.16 -11.09
C ALA A 244 -32.66 -21.64 -11.26
N SER A 245 -33.06 -21.06 -12.39
CA SER A 245 -32.89 -19.63 -12.68
C SER A 245 -33.49 -18.69 -11.61
N ASP A 246 -34.36 -19.21 -10.73
CA ASP A 246 -35.08 -18.47 -9.71
C ASP A 246 -34.45 -18.57 -8.30
N ASP A 247 -33.37 -19.35 -8.13
CA ASP A 247 -32.66 -19.45 -6.84
C ASP A 247 -31.87 -18.16 -6.55
N THR A 248 -32.10 -17.55 -5.38
CA THR A 248 -31.31 -16.41 -4.89
C THR A 248 -30.09 -16.89 -4.12
N VAL A 249 -28.89 -16.50 -4.54
CA VAL A 249 -27.65 -16.80 -3.81
C VAL A 249 -27.28 -15.65 -2.88
N ILE A 250 -27.12 -15.94 -1.60
CA ILE A 250 -26.60 -14.99 -0.60
C ILE A 250 -25.16 -15.40 -0.27
N GLY A 251 -24.21 -14.52 -0.53
CA GLY A 251 -22.82 -14.66 -0.08
C GLY A 251 -22.61 -13.99 1.27
N LEU A 252 -22.10 -14.72 2.26
CA LEU A 252 -21.82 -14.22 3.60
C LEU A 252 -20.35 -14.45 3.95
N ASN A 253 -19.56 -13.37 4.01
CA ASN A 253 -18.24 -13.43 4.62
C ASN A 253 -18.37 -13.26 6.14
N VAL A 254 -17.80 -14.20 6.89
CA VAL A 254 -17.77 -14.16 8.36
C VAL A 254 -16.37 -13.74 8.77
N SER A 255 -16.24 -12.57 9.39
CA SER A 255 -14.94 -12.09 9.85
C SER A 255 -14.42 -13.01 10.95
N GLY A 256 -13.34 -13.75 10.68
CA GLY A 256 -12.68 -14.59 11.68
C GLY A 256 -12.19 -13.78 12.91
N LEU A 257 -11.71 -12.55 12.69
CA LEU A 257 -11.28 -11.65 13.77
C LEU A 257 -12.43 -11.41 14.76
N LEU A 258 -13.53 -10.82 14.29
CA LEU A 258 -14.73 -10.59 15.10
C LEU A 258 -15.32 -11.89 15.66
N TYR A 259 -15.31 -12.99 14.91
CA TYR A 259 -15.89 -14.26 15.37
C TYR A 259 -15.11 -14.86 16.54
N PHE A 260 -13.78 -14.89 16.46
CA PHE A 260 -12.94 -15.51 17.49
C PHE A 260 -12.52 -14.55 18.61
N GLN A 261 -12.48 -13.24 18.35
CA GLN A 261 -11.98 -12.22 19.28
C GLN A 261 -13.05 -11.18 19.67
N CYS A 262 -14.35 -11.45 19.44
CA CYS A 262 -15.44 -10.53 19.79
C CYS A 262 -15.35 -9.95 21.21
N ARG A 263 -14.89 -10.75 22.18
CA ARG A 263 -14.77 -10.34 23.59
C ARG A 263 -13.67 -9.31 23.83
N ASP A 264 -12.59 -9.35 23.05
CA ASP A 264 -11.44 -8.48 23.22
C ASP A 264 -11.62 -7.14 22.49
N ILE A 265 -12.54 -7.09 21.51
CA ILE A 265 -12.82 -5.93 20.65
C ILE A 265 -13.92 -5.02 21.25
N GLY A 266 -14.63 -5.49 22.29
CA GLY A 266 -15.64 -4.67 22.99
C GLY A 266 -16.88 -4.35 22.16
N LEU A 267 -17.31 -5.28 21.30
CA LEU A 267 -18.51 -5.11 20.49
C LEU A 267 -19.77 -5.00 21.36
N GLU A 268 -20.64 -4.03 21.07
CA GLU A 268 -21.95 -3.90 21.74
C GLU A 268 -22.90 -5.08 21.42
N THR A 269 -22.69 -5.72 20.27
CA THR A 269 -23.51 -6.84 19.79
C THR A 269 -22.73 -8.15 19.87
N ASP A 270 -23.40 -9.22 20.29
CA ASP A 270 -22.87 -10.58 20.16
C ASP A 270 -22.75 -10.95 18.67
N TYR A 271 -21.55 -10.78 18.12
CA TYR A 271 -21.26 -11.00 16.71
C TYR A 271 -21.48 -12.47 16.29
N VAL A 272 -21.20 -13.41 17.20
CA VAL A 272 -21.38 -14.84 16.92
C VAL A 272 -22.87 -15.16 16.80
N GLU A 273 -23.67 -14.67 17.75
CA GLU A 273 -25.12 -14.85 17.72
C GLU A 273 -25.77 -14.12 16.55
N LEU A 274 -25.33 -12.89 16.25
CA LEU A 274 -25.78 -12.16 15.07
C LEU A 274 -25.52 -12.95 13.79
N THR A 275 -24.32 -13.52 13.65
CA THR A 275 -23.95 -14.32 12.47
C THR A 275 -24.85 -15.55 12.34
N ARG A 276 -25.12 -16.28 13.42
CA ARG A 276 -26.05 -17.42 13.42
C ARG A 276 -27.46 -17.01 13.01
N ARG A 277 -27.98 -15.92 13.59
CA ARG A 277 -29.32 -15.41 13.25
C ARG A 277 -29.43 -14.96 11.80
N LEU A 278 -28.36 -14.39 11.22
CA LEU A 278 -28.31 -14.04 9.80
C LEU A 278 -28.34 -15.28 8.90
N ILE A 279 -27.61 -16.34 9.29
CA ILE A 279 -27.63 -17.64 8.60
C ILE A 279 -29.04 -18.23 8.66
N ASP A 280 -29.65 -18.31 9.84
CA ASP A 280 -31.00 -18.86 10.02
C ASP A 280 -32.05 -18.06 9.24
N TRP A 281 -31.94 -16.72 9.27
CA TRP A 281 -32.80 -15.84 8.49
C TRP A 281 -32.67 -16.07 6.98
N ALA A 282 -31.45 -16.29 6.48
CA ALA A 282 -31.21 -16.56 5.08
C ALA A 282 -31.81 -17.92 4.67
N LEU A 283 -31.57 -18.96 5.47
CA LEU A 283 -32.06 -20.32 5.22
C LEU A 283 -33.58 -20.47 5.38
N ALA A 284 -34.23 -19.58 6.14
CA ALA A 284 -35.69 -19.56 6.28
C ALA A 284 -36.43 -19.02 5.03
N LYS A 285 -35.72 -18.42 4.07
CA LYS A 285 -36.33 -17.88 2.85
C LYS A 285 -36.51 -18.98 1.80
N PRO A 286 -37.64 -19.00 1.08
CA PRO A 286 -37.81 -19.93 -0.04
C PRO A 286 -36.80 -19.62 -1.14
N ASN A 287 -36.30 -20.67 -1.79
CA ASN A 287 -35.38 -20.58 -2.94
C ASN A 287 -34.10 -19.78 -2.67
N VAL A 288 -33.59 -19.80 -1.44
CA VAL A 288 -32.30 -19.17 -1.10
C VAL A 288 -31.22 -20.22 -0.91
N LYS A 289 -30.06 -19.98 -1.53
CA LYS A 289 -28.81 -20.70 -1.27
C LYS A 289 -27.84 -19.78 -0.55
N LEU A 290 -27.35 -20.21 0.62
CA LEU A 290 -26.35 -19.46 1.37
C LEU A 290 -24.95 -20.01 1.06
N MET A 291 -24.03 -19.14 0.66
CA MET A 291 -22.62 -19.42 0.47
C MET A 291 -21.81 -18.68 1.53
N LEU A 292 -21.02 -19.40 2.33
CA LEU A 292 -20.03 -18.77 3.18
C LEU A 292 -18.79 -18.43 2.35
N ILE A 293 -18.42 -17.15 2.36
CA ILE A 293 -17.25 -16.63 1.63
C ILE A 293 -16.08 -16.63 2.62
N PRO A 294 -14.98 -17.35 2.32
CA PRO A 294 -13.80 -17.39 3.19
C PRO A 294 -13.08 -16.04 3.31
#